data_AF-A0AAN1IEN6-F1
#
_entry.id   AF-A0AAN1IEN6-F1
#
_cell.length_a   1.000
_cell.length_b   1.000
_cell.length_c   1.000
_cell.angle_alpha   90.00
_cell.angle_beta   90.00
_cell.angle_gamma   90.00
#
_symmetry.space_group_name_H-M   'P 1'
#
loop_
_entity.id
_entity.type
_entity.pdbx_description
1 polymer ?
#
loop_
_entity_poly.entity_id
_entity_poly.type
_entity_poly.pdbx_seq_one_letter_code
_entity_poly.pdbx_strand_id
1 'polypeptide(L)'
;MPRTLAVDNASGAGRRDARGEAALSRVFEAFVGHCRLDVRFRNPYSGSGKGGVENTVGFLRRDLMVPPMEAETRERLTRLMPAKRDGLGRSIRYRTPDPIDMMFADDVKSLRPLPSRRFDAVRWETRKADKYGYADIDGNRYQIGANMHGGRVDVAIRAARVAVKDEAGRAIAELDSRDKAKRLRLLKAAGFPADKTLENYDWTGLTMPADWGRHQPTSPDFIDRHEDPVLYGPVGTGKTHLAIAIGRAACQDKIPVRSFTVSSLVMRLRRAKRDNRLDGELAQIGKARLIILDELGYPPIDEEGSRLLFQAISDSYETRSIIYTTDIESGGWGRVFGDPNMAAAVIDRTVRHGRIIRFQGESYHSRNALMTK
;
A
#
# COMPACT_ATOMS: atom_id res chain seq x y z
N MET A 1 -13.26 -21.53 -15.32
CA MET A 1 -13.63 -20.12 -15.11
C MET A 1 -14.94 -20.03 -14.36
N PRO A 2 -15.00 -19.28 -13.26
CA PRO A 2 -16.26 -19.01 -12.57
C PRO A 2 -17.22 -18.22 -13.48
N ARG A 3 -18.50 -18.17 -13.10
CA ARG A 3 -19.49 -17.30 -13.75
C ARG A 3 -19.38 -15.88 -13.22
N THR A 4 -19.26 -15.74 -11.90
CA THR A 4 -19.17 -14.45 -11.22
C THR A 4 -17.81 -14.26 -10.57
N LEU A 5 -17.24 -13.07 -10.73
CA LEU A 5 -16.03 -12.61 -10.07
C LEU A 5 -16.39 -11.62 -8.96
N ALA A 6 -16.07 -12.00 -7.71
CA ALA A 6 -16.23 -11.11 -6.56
C ALA A 6 -14.95 -10.31 -6.35
N VAL A 7 -15.01 -9.00 -6.57
CA VAL A 7 -13.86 -8.08 -6.50
C VAL A 7 -13.87 -7.35 -5.15
N ASP A 8 -12.72 -7.33 -4.47
CA ASP A 8 -12.49 -6.57 -3.24
C ASP A 8 -11.35 -5.57 -3.45
N ASN A 9 -11.58 -4.30 -3.09
CA ASN A 9 -10.61 -3.20 -3.12
C ASN A 9 -9.63 -3.18 -4.31
N ALA A 10 -10.11 -3.41 -5.54
CA ALA A 10 -9.28 -3.39 -6.73
C ALA A 10 -9.50 -2.08 -7.52
N SER A 11 -8.74 -1.05 -7.18
CA SER A 11 -8.78 0.26 -7.88
C SER A 11 -8.48 0.16 -9.38
N GLY A 12 -7.76 -0.88 -9.81
CA GLY A 12 -7.52 -1.20 -11.23
C GLY A 12 -8.73 -1.80 -11.95
N ALA A 13 -9.64 -2.45 -11.22
CA ALA A 13 -10.85 -3.04 -11.79
C ALA A 13 -11.95 -1.99 -12.00
N GLY A 14 -11.98 -0.94 -11.18
CA GLY A 14 -12.97 0.13 -11.26
C GLY A 14 -12.94 1.02 -10.03
N ARG A 15 -13.73 2.10 -10.08
CA ARG A 15 -13.97 3.00 -8.96
C ARG A 15 -15.47 3.11 -8.70
N ARG A 16 -15.85 3.31 -7.44
CA ARG A 16 -17.22 3.68 -7.12
C ARG A 16 -17.43 5.16 -7.39
N ASP A 17 -18.56 5.52 -7.98
CA ASP A 17 -18.98 6.91 -8.11
C ASP A 17 -19.54 7.45 -6.78
N ALA A 18 -19.93 8.74 -6.77
CA ALA A 18 -20.50 9.39 -5.58
C ALA A 18 -21.83 8.78 -5.11
N ARG A 19 -22.50 7.98 -5.95
CA ARG A 19 -23.75 7.26 -5.64
C ARG A 19 -23.49 5.84 -5.14
N GLY A 20 -22.21 5.43 -5.09
CA GLY A 20 -21.79 4.10 -4.67
C GLY A 20 -21.86 3.05 -5.78
N GLU A 21 -22.17 3.41 -7.02
CA GLU A 21 -22.18 2.49 -8.17
C GLU A 21 -20.76 2.24 -8.67
N ALA A 22 -20.41 0.99 -8.97
CA ALA A 22 -19.07 0.64 -9.41
C ALA A 22 -18.92 0.83 -10.93
N ALA A 23 -18.17 1.85 -11.34
CA ALA A 23 -17.76 2.05 -12.72
C ALA A 23 -16.49 1.23 -12.99
N LEU A 24 -16.57 0.28 -13.93
CA LEU A 24 -15.42 -0.53 -14.34
C LEU A 24 -14.39 0.32 -15.09
N SER A 25 -13.11 -0.01 -14.94
CA SER A 25 -12.09 0.52 -15.84
C SER A 25 -12.26 -0.11 -17.23
N ARG A 26 -11.98 0.64 -18.31
CA ARG A 26 -12.15 0.14 -19.69
C ARG A 26 -11.42 -1.19 -19.94
N VAL A 27 -10.21 -1.34 -19.41
CA VAL A 27 -9.42 -2.58 -19.56
C VAL A 27 -10.08 -3.74 -18.82
N PHE A 28 -10.61 -3.48 -17.62
CA PHE A 28 -11.27 -4.51 -16.83
C PHE A 28 -12.65 -4.88 -17.41
N GLU A 29 -13.41 -3.92 -17.92
CA GLU A 29 -14.63 -4.18 -18.69
C GLU A 29 -14.36 -5.09 -19.90
N ALA A 30 -13.30 -4.82 -20.66
CA ALA A 30 -12.88 -5.69 -21.77
C ALA A 30 -12.47 -7.10 -21.28
N PHE A 31 -11.80 -7.22 -20.13
CA PHE A 31 -11.48 -8.51 -19.52
C PHE A 31 -12.74 -9.30 -19.15
N VAL A 32 -13.72 -8.62 -18.55
CA VAL A 32 -15.01 -9.18 -18.15
C VAL A 32 -15.77 -9.68 -19.37
N GLY A 33 -15.82 -8.90 -20.45
CA GLY A 33 -16.41 -9.31 -21.73
C GLY A 33 -15.69 -10.50 -22.36
N HIS A 34 -14.35 -10.47 -22.40
CA HIS A 34 -13.52 -11.55 -22.95
C HIS A 34 -13.73 -12.88 -22.22
N CYS A 35 -13.83 -12.83 -20.89
CA CYS A 35 -14.07 -14.01 -20.06
C CYS A 35 -15.56 -14.32 -19.85
N ARG A 36 -16.46 -13.46 -20.35
CA ARG A 36 -17.93 -13.52 -20.17
C ARG A 36 -18.33 -13.64 -18.71
N LEU A 37 -17.73 -12.83 -17.84
CA LEU A 37 -17.94 -12.86 -16.39
C LEU A 37 -19.04 -11.90 -15.95
N ASP A 38 -19.71 -12.21 -14.85
CA ASP A 38 -20.43 -11.22 -14.06
C ASP A 38 -19.50 -10.65 -12.99
N VAL A 39 -19.57 -9.36 -12.69
CA VAL A 39 -18.73 -8.73 -11.65
C VAL A 39 -19.58 -8.27 -10.49
N ARG A 40 -19.15 -8.63 -9.28
CA ARG A 40 -19.73 -8.12 -8.05
C ARG A 40 -18.64 -7.47 -7.20
N PHE A 41 -18.73 -6.17 -6.99
CA PHE A 41 -17.89 -5.48 -6.00
C PHE A 41 -18.43 -5.73 -4.60
N ARG A 42 -17.56 -6.13 -3.68
CA ARG A 42 -17.96 -6.24 -2.27
C ARG A 42 -18.34 -4.88 -1.71
N ASN A 43 -19.33 -4.88 -0.84
CA ASN A 43 -19.72 -3.69 -0.10
C ASN A 43 -18.80 -3.55 1.13
N PRO A 44 -17.99 -2.49 1.22
CA PRO A 44 -17.10 -2.27 2.36
C PRO A 44 -17.85 -2.10 3.69
N TYR A 45 -19.13 -1.74 3.67
CA TYR A 45 -19.98 -1.56 4.84
C TYR A 45 -20.66 -2.84 5.34
N SER A 46 -20.64 -3.93 4.55
CA SER A 46 -21.18 -5.22 4.98
C SER A 46 -20.12 -6.05 5.70
N GLY A 47 -20.23 -6.18 7.03
CA GLY A 47 -19.27 -6.89 7.88
C GLY A 47 -19.02 -8.36 7.53
N SER A 48 -19.88 -9.00 6.74
CA SER A 48 -19.79 -10.41 6.35
C SER A 48 -18.97 -10.67 5.07
N GLY A 49 -18.77 -9.66 4.22
CA GLY A 49 -18.18 -9.85 2.89
C GLY A 49 -16.65 -9.92 2.89
N LYS A 50 -15.98 -8.98 3.57
CA LYS A 50 -14.51 -8.84 3.54
C LYS A 50 -13.82 -9.86 4.45
N GLY A 51 -14.33 -10.04 5.67
CA GLY A 51 -13.76 -10.97 6.66
C GLY A 51 -13.73 -12.43 6.19
N GLY A 52 -14.65 -12.87 5.33
CA GLY A 52 -14.67 -14.24 4.81
C GLY A 52 -13.48 -14.57 3.90
N VAL A 53 -13.06 -13.64 3.02
CA VAL A 53 -11.90 -13.90 2.15
C VAL A 53 -10.59 -13.70 2.88
N GLU A 54 -10.49 -12.71 3.77
CA GLU A 54 -9.32 -12.55 4.64
C GLU A 54 -9.11 -13.81 5.51
N ASN A 55 -10.19 -14.39 6.06
CA ASN A 55 -10.11 -15.65 6.80
C ASN A 55 -9.66 -16.83 5.93
N THR A 56 -10.11 -16.90 4.68
CA THR A 56 -9.72 -17.98 3.75
C THR A 56 -8.25 -17.87 3.34
N VAL A 57 -7.77 -16.65 3.05
CA VAL A 57 -6.35 -16.39 2.75
C VAL A 57 -5.49 -16.66 3.98
N GLY A 58 -5.94 -16.22 5.16
CA GLY A 58 -5.27 -16.47 6.44
C GLY A 58 -5.17 -17.95 6.76
N PHE A 59 -6.22 -18.73 6.50
CA PHE A 59 -6.22 -20.19 6.60
C PHE A 59 -5.15 -20.80 5.71
N LEU A 60 -5.16 -20.54 4.40
CA LEU A 60 -4.15 -21.08 3.49
C LEU A 60 -2.71 -20.75 3.93
N ARG A 61 -2.48 -19.53 4.44
CA ARG A 61 -1.15 -19.16 4.95
C ARG A 61 -0.77 -19.94 6.21
N ARG A 62 -1.67 -20.06 7.19
CA ARG A 62 -1.40 -20.80 8.43
C ARG A 62 -1.19 -22.29 8.18
N ASP A 63 -1.97 -22.88 7.29
CA ASP A 63 -1.96 -24.33 7.08
C ASP A 63 -0.93 -24.78 6.03
N LEU A 64 -0.60 -23.95 5.03
CA LEU A 64 0.40 -24.29 4.01
C LEU A 64 1.77 -23.69 4.30
N MET A 65 1.82 -22.45 4.79
CA MET A 65 3.05 -21.65 4.89
C MET A 65 3.61 -21.53 6.32
N VAL A 66 2.94 -22.12 7.32
CA VAL A 66 3.43 -22.20 8.70
C VAL A 66 3.60 -23.69 9.10
N PRO A 67 4.74 -24.09 9.69
CA PRO A 67 5.97 -23.31 9.77
C PRO A 67 6.49 -22.94 8.37
N PRO A 68 7.31 -21.87 8.26
CA PRO A 68 7.94 -21.48 6.99
C PRO A 68 8.56 -22.69 6.31
N MET A 69 8.29 -22.85 5.01
CA MET A 69 8.86 -23.98 4.27
C MET A 69 10.35 -23.72 4.05
N GLU A 70 11.19 -24.50 4.70
CA GLU A 70 12.62 -24.51 4.46
C GLU A 70 12.95 -25.52 3.37
N ALA A 71 13.66 -25.06 2.35
CA ALA A 71 14.14 -25.90 1.26
C ALA A 71 15.48 -25.35 0.77
N GLU A 72 16.47 -26.22 0.63
CA GLU A 72 17.79 -25.88 0.10
C GLU A 72 17.75 -25.40 -1.36
N THR A 73 16.71 -25.80 -2.11
CA THR A 73 16.55 -25.44 -3.53
C THR A 73 15.10 -25.14 -3.90
N ARG A 74 14.92 -24.37 -4.98
CA ARG A 74 13.60 -24.04 -5.54
C ARG A 74 12.87 -25.28 -6.07
N GLU A 75 13.58 -26.26 -6.61
CA GLU A 75 12.98 -27.53 -7.05
C GLU A 75 12.37 -28.29 -5.88
N ARG A 76 13.05 -28.32 -4.73
CA ARG A 76 12.53 -28.98 -3.52
C ARG A 76 11.27 -28.30 -3.02
N LEU A 77 11.23 -26.96 -3.02
CA LEU A 77 10.02 -26.20 -2.67
C LEU A 77 8.85 -26.48 -3.64
N THR A 78 9.15 -26.66 -4.92
CA THR A 78 8.15 -26.99 -5.97
C THR A 78 7.57 -28.39 -5.79
N ARG A 79 8.30 -29.33 -5.16
CA ARG A 79 7.79 -30.66 -4.80
C ARG A 79 7.00 -30.68 -3.48
N LEU A 80 7.43 -29.89 -2.49
CA LEU A 80 6.79 -29.85 -1.17
C LEU A 80 5.39 -29.23 -1.20
N MET A 81 5.21 -28.20 -2.03
CA MET A 81 3.95 -27.45 -2.11
C MET A 81 2.75 -28.31 -2.56
N PRO A 82 2.83 -29.12 -3.63
CA PRO A 82 1.76 -30.04 -4.00
C PRO A 82 1.41 -31.04 -2.90
N ALA A 83 2.40 -31.62 -2.21
CA ALA A 83 2.15 -32.59 -1.14
C ALA A 83 1.38 -31.97 0.04
N LYS A 84 1.77 -30.75 0.47
CA LYS A 84 1.02 -30.01 1.51
C LYS A 84 -0.40 -29.65 1.05
N ARG A 85 -0.56 -29.22 -0.21
CA ARG A 85 -1.87 -28.92 -0.80
C ARG A 85 -2.76 -30.17 -0.79
N ASP A 86 -2.24 -31.33 -1.20
CA ASP A 86 -3.01 -32.57 -1.26
C ASP A 86 -3.40 -33.04 0.15
N GLY A 87 -2.51 -32.87 1.14
CA GLY A 87 -2.83 -33.08 2.55
C GLY A 87 -3.97 -32.18 3.04
N LEU A 88 -3.93 -30.89 2.71
CA LEU A 88 -4.98 -29.94 3.05
C LEU A 88 -6.31 -30.28 2.33
N GLY A 89 -6.24 -30.74 1.09
CA GLY A 89 -7.39 -31.16 0.30
C GLY A 89 -8.20 -32.27 0.97
N ARG A 90 -7.52 -33.21 1.67
CA ARG A 90 -8.16 -34.32 2.39
C ARG A 90 -8.79 -33.93 3.72
N SER A 91 -8.60 -32.69 4.19
CA SER A 91 -9.18 -32.22 5.45
C SER A 91 -10.68 -31.96 5.32
N ILE A 92 -11.42 -32.21 6.40
CA ILE A 92 -12.86 -31.95 6.51
C ILE A 92 -13.05 -30.67 7.33
N ARG A 93 -13.95 -29.78 6.89
CA ARG A 93 -14.20 -28.49 7.56
C ARG A 93 -15.47 -28.48 8.39
N TYR A 94 -15.48 -27.67 9.44
CA TYR A 94 -16.65 -27.43 10.29
C TYR A 94 -17.79 -26.87 9.42
N ARG A 95 -18.91 -27.62 9.32
CA ARG A 95 -20.16 -27.37 8.56
C ARG A 95 -20.33 -28.09 7.22
N THR A 96 -19.36 -28.86 6.71
CA THR A 96 -19.59 -29.74 5.55
C THR A 96 -18.95 -31.12 5.78
N PRO A 97 -19.67 -32.22 5.47
CA PRO A 97 -19.19 -33.58 5.75
C PRO A 97 -18.07 -34.03 4.80
N ASP A 98 -17.91 -33.38 3.65
CA ASP A 98 -16.99 -33.82 2.59
C ASP A 98 -15.61 -33.15 2.68
N PRO A 99 -14.54 -33.86 2.28
CA PRO A 99 -13.20 -33.30 2.11
C PRO A 99 -13.15 -32.14 1.10
N ILE A 100 -12.22 -31.21 1.32
CA ILE A 100 -12.04 -30.00 0.49
C ILE A 100 -11.78 -30.35 -0.98
N ASP A 101 -11.03 -31.41 -1.28
CA ASP A 101 -10.70 -31.82 -2.64
C ASP A 101 -11.93 -32.34 -3.41
N MET A 102 -12.83 -33.08 -2.75
CA MET A 102 -14.10 -33.51 -3.32
C MET A 102 -15.00 -32.31 -3.62
N MET A 103 -15.17 -31.41 -2.65
CA MET A 103 -15.93 -30.18 -2.84
C MET A 103 -15.37 -29.33 -3.99
N PHE A 104 -14.04 -29.22 -4.09
CA PHE A 104 -13.39 -28.51 -5.18
C PHE A 104 -13.59 -29.20 -6.54
N ALA A 105 -13.55 -30.53 -6.59
CA ALA A 105 -13.84 -31.28 -7.80
C ALA A 105 -15.27 -31.02 -8.29
N ASP A 106 -16.23 -30.90 -7.38
CA ASP A 106 -17.61 -30.54 -7.71
C ASP A 106 -17.74 -29.08 -8.18
N ASP A 107 -17.03 -28.14 -7.55
CA ASP A 107 -16.94 -26.76 -8.03
C ASP A 107 -16.38 -26.70 -9.46
N VAL A 108 -15.33 -27.48 -9.74
CA VAL A 108 -14.70 -27.56 -11.07
C VAL A 108 -15.68 -28.01 -12.15
N LYS A 109 -16.59 -28.94 -11.85
CA LYS A 109 -17.67 -29.36 -12.78
C LYS A 109 -18.59 -28.19 -13.15
N SER A 110 -18.75 -27.22 -12.25
CA SER A 110 -19.57 -26.02 -12.46
C SER A 110 -18.80 -24.88 -13.16
N LEU A 111 -17.47 -24.99 -13.31
CA LEU A 111 -16.65 -24.00 -13.99
C LEU A 111 -16.74 -24.13 -15.52
N ARG A 112 -16.72 -23.00 -16.20
CA ARG A 112 -16.60 -22.92 -17.67
C ARG A 112 -15.16 -23.18 -18.12
N PRO A 113 -14.92 -23.62 -19.36
CA PRO A 113 -13.56 -23.67 -19.91
C PRO A 113 -12.92 -22.27 -19.94
N LEU A 114 -11.59 -22.22 -19.92
CA LEU A 114 -10.85 -20.99 -20.17
C LEU A 114 -11.06 -20.54 -21.62
N PRO A 115 -11.12 -19.22 -21.90
CA PRO A 115 -11.08 -18.73 -23.28
C PRO A 115 -9.84 -19.25 -23.99
N SER A 116 -9.99 -19.66 -25.25
CA SER A 116 -8.89 -20.20 -26.06
C SER A 116 -7.78 -19.18 -26.31
N ARG A 117 -8.13 -17.89 -26.37
CA ARG A 117 -7.18 -16.77 -26.42
C ARG A 117 -6.99 -16.17 -25.04
N ARG A 118 -5.75 -15.91 -24.65
CA ARG A 118 -5.44 -15.14 -23.44
C ARG A 118 -5.90 -13.68 -23.62
N PHE A 119 -6.47 -13.10 -22.58
CA PHE A 119 -6.75 -11.67 -22.56
C PHE A 119 -5.45 -10.89 -22.46
N ASP A 120 -5.23 -9.94 -23.37
CA ASP A 120 -4.12 -8.98 -23.29
C ASP A 120 -4.62 -7.71 -22.61
N ALA A 121 -4.15 -7.46 -21.38
CA ALA A 121 -4.53 -6.30 -20.58
C ALA A 121 -3.79 -5.04 -21.06
N VAL A 122 -4.11 -4.62 -22.28
CA VAL A 122 -3.51 -3.48 -22.96
C VAL A 122 -4.52 -2.35 -23.11
N ARG A 123 -4.08 -1.12 -22.85
CA ARG A 123 -4.78 0.10 -23.27
C ARG A 123 -4.06 0.66 -24.49
N TRP A 124 -4.79 0.82 -25.59
CA TRP A 124 -4.29 1.43 -26.81
C TRP A 124 -4.62 2.92 -26.83
N GLU A 125 -3.64 3.75 -27.19
CA GLU A 125 -3.81 5.19 -27.37
C GLU A 125 -2.98 5.67 -28.54
N THR A 126 -3.55 6.50 -29.40
CA THR A 126 -2.79 7.20 -30.45
C THR A 126 -2.18 8.48 -29.86
N ARG A 127 -0.90 8.70 -30.13
CA ARG A 127 -0.15 9.88 -29.68
C ARG A 127 0.63 10.49 -30.83
N LYS A 128 0.81 11.81 -30.79
CA LYS A 128 1.66 12.54 -31.74
C LYS A 128 3.02 12.75 -31.09
N ALA A 129 4.09 12.38 -31.80
CA ALA A 129 5.44 12.66 -31.33
C ALA A 129 5.78 14.14 -31.53
N ASP A 130 6.45 14.72 -30.54
CA ASP A 130 6.93 16.10 -30.56
C ASP A 130 8.13 16.27 -31.50
N LYS A 131 8.67 17.50 -31.55
CA LYS A 131 9.77 17.81 -32.45
C LYS A 131 11.10 17.10 -32.13
N TYR A 132 11.19 16.43 -30.99
CA TYR A 132 12.36 15.68 -30.55
C TYR A 132 12.10 14.17 -30.58
N GLY A 133 10.96 13.72 -31.13
CA GLY A 133 10.61 12.31 -31.21
C GLY A 133 10.12 11.71 -29.89
N TYR A 134 9.58 12.53 -28.97
CA TYR A 134 8.96 12.08 -27.73
C TYR A 134 7.43 12.11 -27.81
N ALA A 135 6.75 11.18 -27.14
CA ALA A 135 5.32 11.31 -26.86
C ALA A 135 5.06 11.35 -25.35
N ASP A 136 4.06 12.15 -24.97
CA ASP A 136 3.50 12.11 -23.63
C ASP A 136 2.47 10.97 -23.51
N ILE A 137 2.68 10.10 -22.53
CA ILE A 137 1.81 8.97 -22.21
C ILE A 137 1.60 8.98 -20.69
N ASP A 138 0.38 9.25 -20.25
CA ASP A 138 0.02 9.44 -18.83
C ASP A 138 0.90 10.47 -18.10
N GLY A 139 1.25 11.59 -18.75
CA GLY A 139 2.12 12.62 -18.19
C GLY A 139 3.60 12.24 -18.15
N ASN A 140 3.99 11.16 -18.82
CA ASN A 140 5.37 10.71 -18.93
C ASN A 140 5.86 10.84 -20.37
N ARG A 141 7.00 11.52 -20.58
CA ARG A 141 7.65 11.63 -21.90
C ARG A 141 8.45 10.40 -22.28
N TYR A 142 8.01 9.62 -23.26
CA TYR A 142 8.76 8.48 -23.79
C TYR A 142 9.43 8.84 -25.10
N GLN A 143 10.70 8.47 -25.26
CA GLN A 143 11.42 8.64 -26.51
C GLN A 143 11.02 7.52 -27.46
N ILE A 144 10.36 7.86 -28.56
CA ILE A 144 9.84 6.90 -29.54
C ILE A 144 10.84 6.71 -30.69
N GLY A 145 11.54 7.78 -31.05
CA GLY A 145 12.55 7.77 -32.11
C GLY A 145 12.62 9.12 -32.82
N ALA A 146 13.83 9.59 -33.11
CA ALA A 146 14.07 10.91 -33.71
C ALA A 146 13.38 11.08 -35.09
N ASN A 147 13.21 9.96 -35.82
CA ASN A 147 12.61 9.95 -37.17
C ASN A 147 11.08 10.10 -37.16
N MET A 148 10.43 10.17 -35.99
CA MET A 148 8.97 10.24 -35.87
C MET A 148 8.44 11.65 -35.63
N HIS A 149 9.26 12.70 -35.81
CA HIS A 149 8.86 14.10 -35.62
C HIS A 149 7.49 14.40 -36.28
N GLY A 150 6.49 14.75 -35.47
CA GLY A 150 5.16 15.13 -35.96
C GLY A 150 4.28 13.97 -36.48
N GLY A 151 4.80 12.74 -36.52
CA GLY A 151 4.05 11.54 -36.87
C GLY A 151 3.11 11.09 -35.74
N ARG A 152 2.04 10.38 -36.10
CA ARG A 152 1.20 9.68 -35.12
C ARG A 152 1.75 8.27 -34.89
N VAL A 153 1.61 7.81 -33.67
CA VAL A 153 2.00 6.46 -33.25
C VAL A 153 0.92 5.86 -32.38
N ASP A 154 0.77 4.54 -32.48
CA ASP A 154 -0.10 3.79 -31.60
C ASP A 154 0.69 3.22 -30.43
N VAL A 155 0.22 3.51 -29.23
CA VAL A 155 0.88 3.15 -27.99
C VAL A 155 0.07 2.08 -27.29
N ALA A 156 0.66 0.91 -27.13
CA ALA A 156 0.16 -0.18 -26.31
C ALA A 156 0.71 -0.08 -24.88
N ILE A 157 -0.13 0.39 -23.97
CA ILE A 157 0.21 0.62 -22.57
C ILE A 157 -0.19 -0.61 -21.75
N ARG A 158 0.79 -1.29 -21.16
CA ARG A 158 0.63 -2.40 -20.22
C ARG A 158 1.21 -2.02 -18.86
N ALA A 159 0.88 -2.81 -17.83
CA ALA A 159 1.33 -2.54 -16.46
C ALA A 159 2.85 -2.40 -16.31
N ALA A 160 3.62 -3.22 -17.05
CA ALA A 160 5.08 -3.24 -16.97
C ALA A 160 5.78 -2.55 -18.14
N ARG A 161 5.10 -2.42 -19.29
CA ARG A 161 5.72 -2.02 -20.56
C ARG A 161 4.83 -1.11 -21.38
N VAL A 162 5.45 -0.27 -22.18
CA VAL A 162 4.85 0.59 -23.17
C VAL A 162 5.46 0.21 -24.51
N ALA A 163 4.66 -0.37 -25.40
CA ALA A 163 5.10 -0.68 -26.76
C ALA A 163 4.54 0.38 -27.71
N VAL A 164 5.34 0.81 -28.66
CA VAL A 164 4.99 1.86 -29.61
C VAL A 164 5.04 1.28 -31.01
N LYS A 165 4.01 1.57 -31.80
CA LYS A 165 3.86 1.13 -33.19
C LYS A 165 3.64 2.31 -34.12
N ASP A 166 4.07 2.18 -35.36
CA ASP A 166 3.71 3.13 -36.42
C ASP A 166 2.25 2.93 -36.87
N GLU A 167 1.76 3.81 -37.74
CA GLU A 167 0.40 3.73 -38.31
C GLU A 167 0.15 2.44 -39.11
N ALA A 168 1.22 1.77 -39.58
CA ALA A 168 1.15 0.48 -40.26
C ALA A 168 1.19 -0.72 -39.28
N GLY A 169 1.25 -0.47 -37.97
CA GLY A 169 1.27 -1.48 -36.91
C GLY A 169 2.64 -2.14 -36.67
N ARG A 170 3.72 -1.63 -37.28
CA ARG A 170 5.10 -2.11 -37.08
C ARG A 170 5.64 -1.59 -35.76
N ALA A 171 6.34 -2.45 -35.01
CA ALA A 171 6.92 -2.07 -33.73
C ALA A 171 8.09 -1.09 -33.92
N ILE A 172 8.03 0.04 -33.21
CA ILE A 172 9.07 1.08 -33.20
C ILE A 172 9.94 0.95 -31.95
N ALA A 173 9.30 0.82 -30.78
CA ALA A 173 9.98 0.80 -29.50
C ALA A 173 9.21 -0.04 -28.47
N GLU A 174 9.94 -0.61 -27.51
CA GLU A 174 9.37 -1.22 -26.31
C GLU A 174 10.12 -0.68 -25.10
N LEU A 175 9.39 -0.05 -24.18
CA LEU A 175 9.94 0.73 -23.09
C LEU A 175 9.35 0.25 -21.76
N ASP A 176 10.13 0.35 -20.68
CA ASP A 176 9.60 0.10 -19.34
C ASP A 176 8.61 1.19 -18.94
N SER A 177 7.52 0.78 -18.29
CA SER A 177 6.53 1.73 -17.79
C SER A 177 7.15 2.67 -16.74
N ARG A 178 7.21 3.97 -17.05
CA ARG A 178 7.66 5.02 -16.12
C ARG A 178 6.81 5.08 -14.86
N ASP A 179 5.55 4.65 -14.91
CA ASP A 179 4.70 4.53 -13.73
C ASP A 179 5.22 3.47 -12.75
N LYS A 180 5.63 2.31 -13.25
CA LYS A 180 6.27 1.27 -12.42
C LYS A 180 7.58 1.78 -11.85
N ALA A 181 8.42 2.41 -12.67
CA ALA A 181 9.68 3.00 -12.24
C ALA A 181 9.46 4.08 -11.16
N LYS A 182 8.43 4.92 -11.31
CA LYS A 182 8.06 5.95 -10.33
C LYS A 182 7.66 5.32 -9.01
N ARG A 183 6.77 4.33 -8.99
CA ARG A 183 6.36 3.63 -7.75
C ARG A 183 7.56 3.00 -7.03
N LEU A 184 8.43 2.29 -7.75
CA LEU A 184 9.64 1.70 -7.19
C LEU A 184 10.60 2.76 -6.63
N ARG A 185 10.78 3.87 -7.34
CA ARG A 185 11.59 5.00 -6.89
C ARG A 185 11.03 5.63 -5.63
N LEU A 186 9.71 5.81 -5.54
CA LEU A 186 9.06 6.37 -4.35
C LEU A 186 9.17 5.43 -3.15
N LEU A 187 8.94 4.13 -3.33
CA LEU A 187 9.16 3.13 -2.27
C LEU A 187 10.59 3.16 -1.74
N LYS A 188 11.59 3.22 -2.63
CA LYS A 188 13.00 3.33 -2.24
C LYS A 188 13.30 4.66 -1.55
N ALA A 189 12.75 5.77 -2.04
CA ALA A 189 12.93 7.09 -1.45
C ALA A 189 12.27 7.21 -0.07
N ALA A 190 11.17 6.48 0.18
CA ALA A 190 10.44 6.56 1.43
C ALA A 190 11.24 6.06 2.64
N GLY A 191 12.19 5.13 2.44
CA GLY A 191 13.10 4.70 3.52
C GLY A 191 12.44 3.81 4.57
N PHE A 192 11.40 3.04 4.21
CA PHE A 192 10.75 2.12 5.15
C PHE A 192 11.74 1.07 5.68
N PRO A 193 11.73 0.77 7.00
CA PRO A 193 12.66 -0.19 7.59
C PRO A 193 12.32 -1.66 7.26
N ALA A 194 11.09 -1.93 6.81
CA ALA A 194 10.62 -3.27 6.48
C ALA A 194 9.57 -3.26 5.36
N ASP A 195 9.36 -4.42 4.74
CA ASP A 195 8.26 -4.64 3.81
C ASP A 195 6.99 -5.08 4.58
N LYS A 196 6.15 -4.10 4.93
CA LYS A 196 4.88 -4.33 5.63
C LYS A 196 3.71 -3.83 4.78
N THR A 197 2.70 -4.66 4.56
CA THR A 197 1.55 -4.33 3.72
C THR A 197 0.25 -4.36 4.50
N LEU A 198 -0.80 -3.73 3.96
CA LEU A 198 -2.15 -3.80 4.52
C LEU A 198 -2.78 -5.18 4.34
N GLU A 199 -2.24 -6.01 3.43
CA GLU A 199 -2.69 -7.38 3.23
C GLU A 199 -2.59 -8.20 4.52
N ASN A 200 -3.74 -8.68 5.00
CA ASN A 200 -3.86 -9.48 6.23
C ASN A 200 -3.38 -8.77 7.50
N TYR A 201 -3.44 -7.44 7.50
CA TYR A 201 -3.27 -6.69 8.74
C TYR A 201 -4.42 -7.02 9.71
N ASP A 202 -4.09 -7.31 10.96
CA ASP A 202 -5.07 -7.61 12.00
C ASP A 202 -5.65 -6.31 12.58
N TRP A 203 -6.95 -6.10 12.38
CA TRP A 203 -7.68 -4.92 12.84
C TRP A 203 -8.42 -5.12 14.16
N THR A 204 -8.40 -6.31 14.77
CA THR A 204 -9.25 -6.60 15.95
C THR A 204 -8.84 -5.83 17.19
N GLY A 205 -7.56 -5.47 17.31
CA GLY A 205 -7.02 -4.69 18.44
C GLY A 205 -7.04 -3.18 18.23
N LEU A 206 -7.83 -2.65 17.28
CA LEU A 206 -7.82 -1.22 16.94
C LEU A 206 -9.16 -0.56 17.21
N THR A 207 -9.12 0.58 17.90
CA THR A 207 -10.25 1.49 18.09
C THR A 207 -10.02 2.74 17.26
N MET A 208 -10.92 2.98 16.31
CA MET A 208 -10.88 4.16 15.43
C MET A 208 -11.50 5.39 16.12
N PRO A 209 -11.16 6.61 15.68
CA PRO A 209 -11.95 7.82 15.98
C PRO A 209 -13.42 7.65 15.57
N ALA A 210 -14.31 8.42 16.20
CA ALA A 210 -15.76 8.30 15.99
C ALA A 210 -16.19 8.52 14.52
N ASP A 211 -15.44 9.33 13.78
CA ASP A 211 -15.68 9.68 12.38
C ASP A 211 -14.83 8.85 11.39
N TRP A 212 -14.00 7.93 11.89
CA TRP A 212 -13.14 7.07 11.08
C TRP A 212 -13.55 5.60 11.16
N GLY A 213 -13.53 4.94 10.00
CA GLY A 213 -13.53 3.48 9.88
C GLY A 213 -12.20 2.97 9.34
N ARG A 214 -12.14 1.68 9.02
CA ARG A 214 -10.92 1.04 8.47
C ARG A 214 -10.50 1.61 7.11
N HIS A 215 -11.43 2.20 6.36
CA HIS A 215 -11.14 2.69 5.02
C HIS A 215 -10.33 3.99 5.04
N GLN A 216 -10.66 4.91 5.94
CA GLN A 216 -10.07 6.24 6.07
C GLN A 216 -8.53 6.20 6.16
N PRO A 217 -7.89 5.45 7.07
CA PRO A 217 -6.42 5.38 7.13
C PRO A 217 -5.79 4.70 5.91
N THR A 218 -6.55 3.94 5.14
CA THR A 218 -6.06 3.21 3.95
C THR A 218 -6.31 3.93 2.63
N SER A 219 -7.06 5.04 2.66
CA SER A 219 -7.35 5.88 1.50
C SER A 219 -6.36 7.04 1.43
N PRO A 220 -5.90 7.48 0.24
CA PRO A 220 -5.10 8.69 0.13
C PRO A 220 -5.85 9.97 0.52
N ASP A 221 -7.18 9.95 0.66
CA ASP A 221 -7.98 11.15 0.90
C ASP A 221 -7.60 11.90 2.20
N PHE A 222 -7.15 11.18 3.25
CA PHE A 222 -6.72 11.84 4.48
C PHE A 222 -5.45 12.67 4.25
N ILE A 223 -4.60 12.24 3.31
CA ILE A 223 -3.37 12.95 2.90
C ILE A 223 -3.74 14.24 2.16
N ASP A 224 -4.77 14.18 1.31
CA ASP A 224 -5.29 15.36 0.61
C ASP A 224 -5.99 16.35 1.56
N ARG A 225 -6.57 15.86 2.66
CA ARG A 225 -7.17 16.69 3.73
C ARG A 225 -6.18 17.17 4.80
N HIS A 226 -4.91 16.80 4.69
CA HIS A 226 -3.88 17.11 5.68
C HIS A 226 -4.27 16.64 7.10
N GLU A 227 -4.90 15.46 7.21
CA GLU A 227 -5.21 14.82 8.49
C GLU A 227 -4.00 14.02 8.99
N ASP A 228 -3.82 13.95 10.31
CA ASP A 228 -2.62 13.38 10.94
C ASP A 228 -2.95 12.13 11.79
N PRO A 229 -2.84 10.91 11.25
CA PRO A 229 -3.11 9.71 12.04
C PRO A 229 -2.13 9.56 13.20
N VAL A 230 -2.65 9.48 14.42
CA VAL A 230 -1.85 9.21 15.63
C VAL A 230 -2.11 7.77 16.04
N LEU A 231 -1.15 6.90 15.75
CA LEU A 231 -1.19 5.49 16.12
C LEU A 231 -0.67 5.37 17.56
N TYR A 232 -1.59 5.20 18.50
CA TYR A 232 -1.30 5.21 19.93
C TYR A 232 -1.59 3.87 20.59
N GLY A 233 -0.67 3.36 21.41
CA GLY A 233 -0.93 2.19 22.26
C GLY A 233 0.35 1.43 22.66
N PRO A 234 0.23 0.29 23.37
CA PRO A 234 1.38 -0.44 23.92
C PRO A 234 2.40 -0.90 22.86
N VAL A 235 3.63 -1.15 23.29
CA VAL A 235 4.70 -1.68 22.41
C VAL A 235 4.30 -3.02 21.81
N GLY A 236 4.67 -3.25 20.54
CA GLY A 236 4.43 -4.51 19.84
C GLY A 236 3.00 -4.75 19.36
N THR A 237 2.10 -3.78 19.45
CA THR A 237 0.69 -3.91 19.01
C THR A 237 0.48 -3.70 17.51
N GLY A 238 1.53 -3.42 16.73
CA GLY A 238 1.44 -3.29 15.26
C GLY A 238 1.39 -1.86 14.72
N LYS A 239 1.57 -0.83 15.55
CA LYS A 239 1.56 0.59 15.15
C LYS A 239 2.48 0.89 13.96
N THR A 240 3.75 0.53 14.08
CA THR A 240 4.76 0.69 13.03
C THR A 240 4.41 -0.09 11.77
N HIS A 241 3.85 -1.29 11.89
CA HIS A 241 3.38 -2.07 10.74
C HIS A 241 2.31 -1.28 9.99
N LEU A 242 1.27 -0.81 10.68
CA LEU A 242 0.18 -0.07 10.05
C LEU A 242 0.69 1.21 9.37
N ALA A 243 1.54 1.98 10.04
CA ALA A 243 2.13 3.19 9.45
C ALA A 243 2.88 2.89 8.14
N ILE A 244 3.77 1.89 8.14
CA ILE A 244 4.53 1.48 6.95
C ILE A 244 3.59 0.99 5.85
N ALA A 245 2.58 0.21 6.21
CA ALA A 245 1.61 -0.34 5.27
C ALA A 245 0.79 0.76 4.56
N ILE A 246 0.36 1.79 5.30
CA ILE A 246 -0.30 2.98 4.74
C ILE A 246 0.67 3.74 3.83
N GLY A 247 1.90 4.00 4.28
CA GLY A 247 2.91 4.70 3.48
C GLY A 247 3.24 3.98 2.17
N ARG A 248 3.31 2.64 2.19
CA ARG A 248 3.52 1.84 0.98
C ARG A 248 2.33 1.89 0.04
N ALA A 249 1.10 1.83 0.56
CA ALA A 249 -0.10 2.03 -0.25
C ALA A 249 -0.09 3.41 -0.94
N ALA A 250 0.24 4.47 -0.19
CA ALA A 250 0.39 5.82 -0.76
C ALA A 250 1.46 5.87 -1.87
N CYS A 251 2.60 5.18 -1.71
CA CYS A 251 3.60 5.07 -2.78
C CYS A 251 3.07 4.37 -4.03
N GLN A 252 2.19 3.37 -3.90
CA GLN A 252 1.53 2.72 -5.04
C GLN A 252 0.60 3.69 -5.79
N ASP A 253 -0.02 4.61 -5.05
CA ASP A 253 -0.80 5.73 -5.59
C ASP A 253 0.06 6.90 -6.07
N LYS A 254 1.38 6.68 -6.19
CA LYS A 254 2.38 7.65 -6.67
C LYS A 254 2.54 8.88 -5.77
N ILE A 255 2.13 8.79 -4.51
CA ILE A 255 2.28 9.84 -3.50
C ILE A 255 3.68 9.72 -2.89
N PRO A 256 4.47 10.81 -2.86
CA PRO A 256 5.78 10.81 -2.22
C PRO A 256 5.66 10.68 -0.70
N VAL A 257 6.35 9.69 -0.12
CA VAL A 257 6.37 9.41 1.32
C VAL A 257 7.80 9.50 1.84
N ARG A 258 7.97 9.84 3.12
CA ARG A 258 9.21 9.65 3.89
C ARG A 258 8.90 9.01 5.24
N SER A 259 9.74 8.10 5.70
CA SER A 259 9.62 7.45 7.00
C SER A 259 10.91 7.62 7.79
N PHE A 260 10.77 7.97 9.07
CA PHE A 260 11.86 8.14 10.01
C PHE A 260 11.43 7.62 11.37
N THR A 261 12.35 7.03 12.13
CA THR A 261 12.21 7.09 13.59
C THR A 261 12.49 8.52 14.02
N VAL A 262 11.86 9.00 15.09
CA VAL A 262 12.06 10.37 15.58
C VAL A 262 13.54 10.65 15.87
N SER A 263 14.25 9.71 16.50
CA SER A 263 15.69 9.84 16.76
C SER A 263 16.51 9.95 15.47
N SER A 264 16.19 9.15 14.44
CA SER A 264 16.91 9.19 13.15
C SER A 264 16.72 10.53 12.42
N LEU A 265 15.53 11.12 12.52
CA LEU A 265 15.23 12.43 11.95
C LEU A 265 16.03 13.52 12.67
N VAL A 266 16.03 13.53 14.00
CA VAL A 266 16.80 14.48 14.80
C VAL A 266 18.29 14.40 14.46
N MET A 267 18.88 13.20 14.43
CA MET A 267 20.29 13.02 14.06
C MET A 267 20.60 13.54 12.67
N ARG A 268 19.70 13.30 11.70
CA ARG A 268 19.82 13.78 10.32
C ARG A 268 19.80 15.30 10.25
N LEU A 269 18.86 15.95 10.95
CA LEU A 269 18.74 17.40 11.01
C LEU A 269 19.93 18.05 11.73
N ARG A 270 20.44 17.45 12.82
CA ARG A 270 21.65 17.94 13.49
C ARG A 270 22.88 17.89 12.58
N ARG A 271 23.05 16.79 11.85
CA ARG A 271 24.12 16.68 10.85
C ARG A 271 23.95 17.78 9.79
N ALA A 272 22.76 17.94 9.24
CA ALA A 272 22.49 18.99 8.25
C ALA A 272 22.75 20.40 8.80
N LYS A 273 22.42 20.67 10.07
CA LYS A 273 22.71 21.95 10.72
C LYS A 273 24.21 22.20 10.89
N ARG A 274 24.98 21.22 11.38
CA ARG A 274 26.46 21.32 11.45
C ARG A 274 27.09 21.58 10.08
N ASP A 275 26.54 20.96 9.04
CA ASP A 275 27.03 21.08 7.67
C ASP A 275 26.48 22.34 6.95
N ASN A 276 25.80 23.27 7.66
CA ASN A 276 25.15 24.47 7.10
C ASN A 276 24.20 24.20 5.92
N ARG A 277 23.49 23.07 5.96
CA ARG A 277 22.54 22.61 4.91
C ARG A 277 21.16 22.25 5.48
N LEU A 278 20.80 22.78 6.65
CA LEU A 278 19.55 22.49 7.34
C LEU A 278 18.33 22.81 6.46
N ASP A 279 18.27 24.00 5.88
CA ASP A 279 17.15 24.44 5.03
C ASP A 279 17.00 23.53 3.80
N GLY A 280 18.12 23.15 3.20
CA GLY A 280 18.15 22.19 2.10
C GLY A 280 17.62 20.81 2.51
N GLU A 281 17.97 20.35 3.71
CA GLU A 281 17.48 19.07 4.24
C GLU A 281 15.97 19.10 4.53
N LEU A 282 15.49 20.16 5.18
CA LEU A 282 14.06 20.38 5.44
C LEU A 282 13.26 20.47 4.13
N ALA A 283 13.77 21.20 3.13
CA ALA A 283 13.16 21.27 1.81
C ALA A 283 13.11 19.89 1.11
N GLN A 284 14.13 19.04 1.28
CA GLN A 284 14.12 17.68 0.72
C GLN A 284 13.13 16.76 1.43
N ILE A 285 12.96 16.90 2.74
CA ILE A 285 11.93 16.19 3.51
C ILE A 285 10.54 16.67 3.09
N GLY A 286 10.35 17.98 2.93
CA GLY A 286 9.09 18.60 2.53
C GLY A 286 8.60 18.28 1.11
N LYS A 287 9.43 17.62 0.27
CA LYS A 287 8.95 17.02 -0.99
C LYS A 287 8.00 15.84 -0.77
N ALA A 288 7.96 15.28 0.44
CA ALA A 288 7.00 14.26 0.82
C ALA A 288 5.62 14.87 1.06
N ARG A 289 4.56 14.22 0.57
CA ARG A 289 3.17 14.56 0.91
C ARG A 289 2.68 13.84 2.17
N LEU A 290 3.38 12.78 2.55
CA LEU A 290 3.16 12.02 3.79
C LEU A 290 4.50 11.77 4.47
N ILE A 291 4.59 12.14 5.75
CA ILE A 291 5.74 11.82 6.60
C ILE A 291 5.28 10.82 7.66
N ILE A 292 6.10 9.80 7.93
CA ILE A 292 5.89 8.88 9.05
C ILE A 292 6.97 9.16 10.08
N LEU A 293 6.55 9.52 11.29
CA LEU A 293 7.37 9.68 12.47
C LEU A 293 7.08 8.53 13.43
N ASP A 294 7.94 7.53 13.38
CA ASP A 294 7.88 6.33 14.21
C ASP A 294 8.59 6.56 15.54
N GLU A 295 8.10 5.92 16.61
CA GLU A 295 8.69 5.93 17.95
C GLU A 295 8.74 7.32 18.60
N LEU A 296 7.67 8.11 18.45
CA LEU A 296 7.55 9.37 19.17
C LEU A 296 7.33 9.11 20.67
N GLY A 297 8.38 9.29 21.47
CA GLY A 297 8.35 9.02 22.91
C GLY A 297 9.64 8.42 23.48
N TYR A 298 10.56 7.95 22.63
CA TYR A 298 11.76 7.23 23.05
C TYR A 298 12.98 7.61 22.19
N PRO A 299 14.18 7.88 22.74
CA PRO A 299 14.57 8.42 24.05
C PRO A 299 14.41 9.97 24.13
N PRO A 300 14.62 10.63 25.30
CA PRO A 300 14.51 12.07 25.42
C PRO A 300 15.45 12.79 24.46
N ILE A 301 14.89 13.76 23.73
CA ILE A 301 15.60 14.59 22.79
C ILE A 301 16.11 15.80 23.58
N ASP A 302 17.40 16.13 23.45
CA ASP A 302 17.89 17.39 24.02
C ASP A 302 17.20 18.60 23.38
N GLU A 303 17.35 19.77 24.00
CA GLU A 303 16.68 21.01 23.59
C GLU A 303 16.92 21.36 22.10
N GLU A 304 18.12 21.14 21.58
CA GLU A 304 18.42 21.37 20.17
C GLU A 304 17.65 20.41 19.26
N GLY A 305 17.65 19.12 19.59
CA GLY A 305 16.93 18.13 18.80
C GLY A 305 15.42 18.38 18.82
N SER A 306 14.87 18.81 19.95
CA SER A 306 13.46 19.15 20.09
C SER A 306 13.07 20.34 19.22
N ARG A 307 13.92 21.38 19.15
CA ARG A 307 13.75 22.51 18.21
C ARG A 307 13.77 22.07 16.75
N LEU A 308 14.71 21.20 16.38
CA LEU A 308 14.81 20.68 15.02
C LEU A 308 13.59 19.82 14.63
N LEU A 309 13.14 18.94 15.53
CA LEU A 309 11.94 18.13 15.32
C LEU A 309 10.69 19.02 15.20
N PHE A 310 10.57 20.02 16.08
CA PHE A 310 9.48 20.99 16.04
C PHE A 310 9.45 21.76 14.71
N GLN A 311 10.61 22.18 14.20
CA GLN A 311 10.70 22.85 12.90
C GLN A 311 10.18 21.94 11.77
N ALA A 312 10.63 20.68 11.71
CA ALA A 312 10.17 19.73 10.69
C ALA A 312 8.66 19.44 10.75
N ILE A 313 8.08 19.35 11.96
CA ILE A 313 6.63 19.19 12.15
C ILE A 313 5.90 20.47 11.77
N SER A 314 6.41 21.64 12.16
CA SER A 314 5.81 22.95 11.86
C SER A 314 5.74 23.21 10.36
N ASP A 315 6.82 22.92 9.63
CA ASP A 315 6.89 23.08 8.18
C ASP A 315 5.89 22.20 7.42
N SER A 316 5.33 21.19 8.11
CA SER A 316 4.39 20.23 7.55
C SER A 316 2.93 20.61 7.80
N TYR A 317 2.66 21.46 8.80
CA TYR A 317 1.32 21.88 9.18
C TYR A 317 0.55 22.46 7.98
N GLU A 318 -0.69 22.00 7.77
CA GLU A 318 -1.60 22.39 6.66
C GLU A 318 -1.04 22.23 5.24
N THR A 319 0.14 21.63 5.06
CA THR A 319 0.75 21.40 3.73
C THR A 319 0.94 19.92 3.42
N ARG A 320 1.03 19.06 4.44
CA ARG A 320 1.21 17.61 4.31
C ARG A 320 0.76 16.89 5.57
N SER A 321 0.45 15.61 5.43
CA SER A 321 0.07 14.76 6.58
C SER A 321 1.29 14.14 7.26
N ILE A 322 1.18 13.94 8.56
CA ILE A 322 2.11 13.19 9.38
C ILE A 322 1.39 12.02 10.06
N ILE A 323 1.93 10.81 9.90
CA ILE A 323 1.56 9.66 10.74
C ILE A 323 2.54 9.61 11.91
N TYR A 324 2.00 9.60 13.12
CA TYR A 324 2.77 9.41 14.35
C TYR A 324 2.57 7.99 14.88
N THR A 325 3.63 7.35 15.35
CA THR A 325 3.49 6.17 16.23
C THR A 325 4.03 6.50 17.61
N THR A 326 3.28 6.16 18.65
CA THR A 326 3.65 6.47 20.03
C THR A 326 3.02 5.47 21.01
N ASP A 327 3.72 5.20 22.09
CA ASP A 327 3.20 4.51 23.27
C ASP A 327 2.87 5.47 24.43
N ILE A 328 3.10 6.78 24.23
CA ILE A 328 2.81 7.83 25.19
C ILE A 328 1.52 8.53 24.78
N GLU A 329 0.62 8.77 25.75
CA GLU A 329 -0.56 9.60 25.51
C GLU A 329 -0.15 11.01 25.09
N SER A 330 -1.02 11.71 24.35
CA SER A 330 -0.74 13.05 23.83
C SER A 330 -0.33 14.05 24.93
N GLY A 331 -0.89 13.92 26.14
CA GLY A 331 -0.48 14.75 27.30
C GLY A 331 0.96 14.52 27.77
N GLY A 332 1.58 13.38 27.43
CA GLY A 332 2.96 13.06 27.75
C GLY A 332 4.00 13.56 26.74
N TRP A 333 3.57 14.12 25.60
CA TRP A 333 4.49 14.65 24.58
C TRP A 333 5.30 15.86 25.07
N GLY A 334 4.85 16.53 26.14
CA GLY A 334 5.64 17.54 26.86
C GLY A 334 7.05 17.07 27.22
N ARG A 335 7.21 15.79 27.57
CA ARG A 335 8.52 15.20 27.90
C ARG A 335 9.42 15.01 26.69
N VAL A 336 8.85 14.89 25.49
CA VAL A 336 9.60 14.66 24.25
C VAL A 336 10.19 15.95 23.72
N PHE A 337 9.42 17.05 23.76
CA PHE A 337 9.85 18.34 23.23
C PHE A 337 10.66 19.17 24.24
N GLY A 338 10.70 18.79 25.52
CA GLY A 338 11.50 19.47 26.55
C GLY A 338 11.01 20.88 26.93
N ASP A 339 10.16 21.49 26.11
CA ASP A 339 9.50 22.77 26.32
C ASP A 339 7.96 22.57 26.26
N PRO A 340 7.23 22.85 27.36
CA PRO A 340 5.78 22.76 27.41
C PRO A 340 5.05 23.59 26.35
N ASN A 341 5.58 24.74 25.94
CA ASN A 341 4.97 25.61 24.93
C ASN A 341 5.11 25.01 23.53
N MET A 342 6.28 24.47 23.20
CA MET A 342 6.51 23.77 21.93
C MET A 342 5.66 22.49 21.84
N ALA A 343 5.60 21.73 22.94
CA ALA A 343 4.75 20.56 23.03
C ALA A 343 3.28 20.92 22.85
N ALA A 344 2.79 21.96 23.54
CA ALA A 344 1.41 22.44 23.40
C ALA A 344 1.10 22.85 21.96
N ALA A 345 2.04 23.52 21.27
CA ALA A 345 1.86 23.89 19.87
C ALA A 345 1.81 22.68 18.93
N VAL A 346 2.63 21.65 19.14
CA VAL A 346 2.56 20.40 18.36
C VAL A 346 1.29 19.62 18.68
N ILE A 347 0.93 19.52 19.96
CA ILE A 347 -0.28 18.85 20.41
C ILE A 347 -1.51 19.55 19.85
N ASP A 348 -1.64 20.88 19.93
CA ASP A 348 -2.79 21.63 19.39
C ASP A 348 -2.99 21.35 17.89
N ARG A 349 -1.89 21.40 17.12
CA ARG A 349 -1.90 21.08 15.69
C ARG A 349 -2.31 19.64 15.42
N THR A 350 -1.73 18.71 16.18
CA THR A 350 -2.05 17.29 16.10
C THR A 350 -3.45 17.02 16.63
N VAL A 351 -4.03 17.81 17.52
CA VAL A 351 -5.40 17.59 18.03
C VAL A 351 -6.42 18.16 17.04
N ARG A 352 -6.11 19.28 16.38
CA ARG A 352 -6.99 19.90 15.39
C ARG A 352 -7.17 19.04 14.14
N HIS A 353 -6.10 18.40 13.66
CA HIS A 353 -6.13 17.55 12.46
C HIS A 353 -5.91 16.06 12.75
N GLY A 354 -5.66 15.69 14.00
CA GLY A 354 -5.25 14.34 14.31
C GLY A 354 -6.39 13.38 14.49
N ARG A 355 -6.09 12.16 14.11
CA ARG A 355 -7.01 11.03 14.10
C ARG A 355 -6.39 9.93 14.94
N ILE A 356 -6.74 9.93 16.24
CA ILE A 356 -6.16 9.00 17.21
C ILE A 356 -6.74 7.60 16.96
N ILE A 357 -5.89 6.71 16.43
CA ILE A 357 -6.18 5.28 16.29
C ILE A 357 -5.54 4.58 17.47
N ARG A 358 -6.38 4.06 18.38
CA ARG A 358 -5.91 3.39 19.61
C ARG A 358 -5.68 1.91 19.35
N PHE A 359 -4.54 1.42 19.80
CA PHE A 359 -4.12 0.03 19.72
C PHE A 359 -4.25 -0.60 21.10
N GLN A 360 -4.88 -1.76 21.15
CA GLN A 360 -5.16 -2.55 22.34
C GLN A 360 -4.70 -4.00 22.13
N GLY A 361 -4.37 -4.68 23.22
CA GLY A 361 -4.00 -6.10 23.22
C GLY A 361 -2.51 -6.36 23.47
N GLU A 362 -2.17 -7.64 23.52
CA GLU A 362 -0.80 -8.11 23.79
C GLU A 362 0.15 -7.88 22.60
N SER A 363 1.44 -7.72 22.93
CA SER A 363 2.51 -7.58 21.94
C SER A 363 2.55 -8.79 20.98
N TYR A 364 2.56 -8.50 19.68
CA TYR A 364 2.74 -9.49 18.62
C TYR A 364 4.06 -10.26 18.74
N HIS A 365 5.11 -9.60 19.26
CA HIS A 365 6.40 -10.24 19.52
C HIS A 365 6.31 -11.29 20.63
N SER A 366 5.57 -10.99 21.71
CA SER A 366 5.37 -11.92 22.82
C SER A 366 4.50 -13.11 22.40
N ARG A 367 3.44 -12.86 21.62
CA ARG A 367 2.55 -13.91 21.12
C ARG A 367 3.27 -14.87 20.17
N ASN A 368 4.09 -14.36 19.26
CA ASN A 368 4.89 -15.21 18.36
C ASN A 368 6.03 -15.95 19.09
N ALA A 369 6.66 -15.32 20.08
CA ALA A 369 7.69 -15.98 20.91
C ALA A 369 7.11 -17.15 21.73
N LEU A 370 5.88 -17.02 22.21
CA LEU A 370 5.17 -18.09 22.95
C LEU A 370 4.67 -19.22 22.05
N MET A 371 4.39 -18.95 20.77
CA MET A 371 4.01 -19.98 19.78
C MET A 371 5.19 -20.77 19.19
N THR A 372 6.43 -20.38 19.52
CA THR A 372 7.66 -21.05 19.06
C THR A 372 8.29 -21.94 20.15
N LYS A 373 7.61 -22.08 21.29
CA LYS A 373 7.88 -23.10 22.32
C LYS A 373 6.77 -24.14 22.28
#